data_AF-A0A7S1S7P4-F1
#
_entry.id   AF-A0A7S1S7P4-F1
#
_cell.length_a   1.000
_cell.length_b   1.000
_cell.length_c   1.000
_cell.angle_alpha   90.00
_cell.angle_beta   90.00
_cell.angle_gamma   90.00
#
_symmetry.space_group_name_H-M   'P 1'
#
loop_
_entity.id
_entity.type
_entity.pdbx_description
1 polymer ?
#
loop_
_entity_poly.entity_id
_entity_poly.type
_entity_poly.pdbx_seq_one_letter_code
_entity_poly.pdbx_strand_id
1 'polypeptide(L)'
;ALPDKVDPGVLGLENAQELYLFHGTSLAGARCIAKDDFSTEFSSEAGMFGPGLYFAESAMKSDEYCQEEGGDLCTILVCRVCLGDHHHFADEVAEWRKILKDVGELGRHSVLGDREAAK
;
A
#
# COMPACT_ATOMS: atom_id res chain seq x y z
N ALA A 1 -2.37 -26.67 -9.09
CA ALA A 1 -1.11 -26.10 -8.58
C ALA A 1 -0.45 -25.38 -9.74
N LEU A 2 -0.11 -24.10 -9.57
CA LEU A 2 0.81 -23.44 -10.50
C LEU A 2 2.15 -24.20 -10.43
N PRO A 3 2.85 -24.42 -11.56
CA PRO A 3 4.09 -25.17 -11.56
C PRO A 3 5.12 -24.48 -10.65
N ASP A 4 5.86 -25.29 -9.88
CA ASP A 4 6.66 -24.86 -8.73
C ASP A 4 7.74 -23.81 -9.02
N LYS A 5 8.04 -23.55 -10.30
CA LYS A 5 8.92 -22.46 -10.76
C LYS A 5 8.48 -22.01 -12.14
N VAL A 6 7.60 -21.01 -12.21
CA VAL A 6 7.44 -20.23 -13.44
C VAL A 6 8.58 -19.20 -13.46
N ASP A 7 9.33 -19.17 -14.56
CA ASP A 7 10.31 -18.11 -14.79
C ASP A 7 9.60 -16.73 -14.76
N PRO A 8 9.99 -15.81 -13.86
CA PRO A 8 9.41 -14.48 -13.80
C PRO A 8 9.45 -13.74 -15.15
N GLY A 9 10.46 -13.97 -15.98
CA GLY A 9 10.57 -13.37 -17.31
C GLY A 9 9.51 -13.88 -18.29
N VAL A 10 9.06 -15.12 -18.16
CA VAL A 10 7.99 -15.70 -18.99
C VAL A 10 6.61 -15.12 -18.62
N LEU A 11 6.44 -14.68 -17.38
CA LEU A 11 5.23 -14.01 -16.91
C LEU A 11 5.27 -12.48 -17.06
N GLY A 12 6.39 -11.91 -17.53
CA GLY A 12 6.61 -10.46 -17.57
C GLY A 12 6.67 -9.82 -16.18
N LEU A 13 7.06 -10.58 -15.14
CA LEU A 13 7.11 -10.13 -13.73
C LEU A 13 8.49 -9.55 -13.34
N GLU A 14 9.42 -9.46 -14.28
CA GLU A 14 10.78 -8.96 -14.05
C GLU A 14 10.85 -7.56 -13.40
N ASN A 15 9.82 -6.72 -13.60
CA ASN A 15 9.72 -5.38 -13.01
C ASN A 15 8.64 -5.26 -11.92
N ALA A 16 8.11 -6.38 -11.41
CA ALA A 16 7.00 -6.34 -10.45
C ALA A 16 7.35 -5.67 -9.11
N GLN A 17 8.64 -5.60 -8.76
CA GLN A 17 9.15 -5.03 -7.50
C GLN A 17 8.31 -5.46 -6.28
N GLU A 18 8.25 -6.76 -6.03
CA GLU A 18 7.47 -7.32 -4.92
C GLU A 18 8.17 -7.14 -3.58
N LEU A 19 7.49 -6.54 -2.61
CA LEU A 19 7.96 -6.41 -1.22
C LEU A 19 6.92 -6.93 -0.23
N TYR A 20 7.37 -7.42 0.91
CA TYR A 20 6.50 -7.63 2.07
C TYR A 20 6.40 -6.32 2.85
N LEU A 21 5.20 -5.75 2.91
CA LEU A 21 4.92 -4.48 3.58
C LEU A 21 3.78 -4.64 4.59
N PHE A 22 3.71 -3.73 5.55
CA PHE A 22 2.72 -3.71 6.61
C PHE A 22 1.52 -2.84 6.24
N HIS A 23 0.32 -3.31 6.58
CA HIS A 23 -0.92 -2.54 6.49
C HIS A 23 -1.60 -2.54 7.86
N GLY A 24 -1.71 -1.36 8.46
CA GLY A 24 -2.43 -1.15 9.72
C GLY A 24 -3.88 -0.78 9.46
N THR A 25 -4.79 -1.36 10.23
CA THR A 25 -6.23 -1.10 10.16
C THR A 25 -6.90 -1.59 11.45
N SER A 26 -8.21 -1.41 11.60
CA SER A 26 -8.96 -2.00 12.71
C SER A 26 -9.04 -3.53 12.59
N LEU A 27 -9.30 -4.25 13.69
CA LEU A 27 -9.49 -5.70 13.63
C LEU A 27 -10.66 -6.08 12.71
N ALA A 28 -11.76 -5.32 12.76
CA ALA A 28 -12.86 -5.47 11.82
C ALA A 28 -12.40 -5.29 10.36
N GLY A 29 -11.60 -4.26 10.08
CA GLY A 29 -11.02 -3.99 8.76
C GLY A 29 -10.14 -5.14 8.27
N ALA A 30 -9.24 -5.64 9.12
CA ALA A 30 -8.37 -6.77 8.81
C ALA A 30 -9.17 -8.05 8.51
N ARG A 31 -10.26 -8.31 9.26
CA ARG A 31 -11.16 -9.45 8.99
C ARG A 31 -11.90 -9.31 7.68
N CYS A 32 -12.37 -8.11 7.34
CA CYS A 32 -13.01 -7.84 6.06
C CYS A 32 -12.01 -8.06 4.91
N ILE A 33 -10.80 -7.51 5.00
CA ILE A 33 -9.75 -7.72 3.97
C ILE A 33 -9.42 -9.20 3.82
N ALA A 34 -9.27 -9.93 4.92
CA ALA A 34 -8.97 -11.37 4.87
C ALA A 34 -10.12 -12.21 4.28
N LYS A 35 -11.35 -11.70 4.29
CA LYS A 35 -12.54 -12.41 3.80
C LYS A 35 -12.91 -12.01 2.36
N ASP A 36 -12.81 -10.72 2.04
CA ASP A 36 -13.37 -10.10 0.85
C ASP A 36 -12.31 -9.36 0.00
N ASP A 37 -11.01 -9.54 0.31
CA ASP A 37 -9.85 -8.86 -0.28
C ASP A 37 -9.83 -7.33 -0.03
N PHE A 38 -8.75 -6.67 -0.48
CA PHE A 38 -8.66 -5.21 -0.47
C PHE A 38 -9.65 -4.59 -1.47
N SER A 39 -10.29 -3.48 -1.08
CA SER A 39 -11.12 -2.68 -1.98
C SER A 39 -10.82 -1.19 -1.81
N THR A 40 -10.62 -0.50 -2.94
CA THR A 40 -10.40 0.95 -2.96
C THR A 40 -11.68 1.75 -2.69
N GLU A 41 -12.85 1.11 -2.71
CA GLU A 41 -14.13 1.75 -2.35
C GLU A 41 -14.16 2.21 -0.88
N PHE A 42 -13.36 1.58 -0.02
CA PHE A 42 -13.23 1.94 1.40
C PHE A 42 -12.05 2.89 1.67
N SER A 43 -11.36 3.36 0.62
CA SER A 43 -10.24 4.27 0.78
C SER A 43 -10.70 5.71 1.07
N SER A 44 -9.90 6.43 1.84
CA SER A 44 -10.19 7.80 2.24
C SER A 44 -9.50 8.81 1.33
N GLU A 45 -10.22 9.84 0.90
CA GLU A 45 -9.61 11.01 0.23
C GLU A 45 -8.72 11.84 1.16
N ALA A 46 -8.82 11.63 2.48
CA ALA A 46 -7.95 12.29 3.47
C ALA A 46 -6.53 11.71 3.52
N GLY A 47 -6.28 10.61 2.79
CA GLY A 47 -4.93 10.08 2.63
C GLY A 47 -4.02 11.08 1.92
N MET A 48 -2.75 11.12 2.33
CA MET A 48 -1.74 12.04 1.81
C MET A 48 -1.63 12.02 0.28
N PHE A 49 -1.72 10.84 -0.32
CA PHE A 49 -1.65 10.62 -1.77
C PHE A 49 -3.02 10.30 -2.38
N GLY A 50 -4.10 10.66 -1.68
CA GLY A 50 -5.48 10.45 -2.10
C GLY A 50 -6.02 9.05 -1.81
N PRO A 51 -7.17 8.68 -2.40
CA PRO A 51 -7.79 7.38 -2.20
C PRO A 51 -6.91 6.27 -2.78
N GLY A 52 -6.53 5.31 -1.94
CA GLY A 52 -5.70 4.18 -2.32
C GLY A 52 -5.46 3.20 -1.18
N LEU A 53 -4.65 2.18 -1.47
CA LEU A 53 -4.17 1.22 -0.47
C LEU A 53 -2.78 1.66 0.01
N TYR A 54 -2.64 1.83 1.32
CA TYR A 54 -1.41 2.33 1.94
C TYR A 54 -0.68 1.22 2.66
N PHE A 55 0.63 1.13 2.42
CA PHE A 55 1.51 0.15 3.06
C PHE A 55 2.77 0.84 3.55
N ALA A 56 3.41 0.28 4.57
CA ALA A 56 4.66 0.80 5.11
C ALA A 56 5.72 -0.31 5.24
N GLU A 57 6.99 0.07 5.13
CA GLU A 57 8.14 -0.80 5.42
C GLU A 57 8.30 -1.09 6.92
N SER A 58 7.65 -0.28 7.77
CA SER A 58 7.78 -0.30 9.21
C SER A 58 6.45 -0.59 9.88
N ALA A 59 6.42 -1.64 10.71
CA ALA A 59 5.26 -1.97 11.53
C ALA A 59 4.85 -0.81 12.45
N MET A 60 5.83 -0.01 12.92
CA MET A 60 5.57 1.14 13.78
C MET A 60 4.80 2.25 13.05
N LYS A 61 5.07 2.46 11.76
CA LYS A 61 4.28 3.42 10.98
C LYS A 61 2.86 2.90 10.73
N SER A 62 2.72 1.60 10.50
CA SER A 62 1.40 0.98 10.38
C SER A 62 0.62 0.95 11.69
N ASP A 63 1.28 0.94 12.85
CA ASP A 63 0.60 0.92 14.15
C ASP A 63 -0.27 2.16 14.38
N GLU A 64 0.12 3.31 13.84
CA GLU A 64 -0.63 4.58 13.94
C GLU A 64 -2.04 4.49 13.33
N TYR A 65 -2.27 3.52 12.44
CA TYR A 65 -3.55 3.27 11.78
C TYR A 65 -4.32 2.09 12.37
N CYS A 66 -3.73 1.39 13.35
CA CYS A 66 -4.41 0.33 14.07
C CYS A 66 -5.41 0.94 15.07
N GLN A 67 -6.52 0.24 15.29
CA GLN A 67 -7.48 0.60 16.32
C GLN A 67 -7.56 -0.51 17.36
N GLU A 68 -7.48 -0.12 18.63
CA GLU A 68 -7.72 -1.02 19.76
C GLU A 68 -9.19 -1.47 19.76
N GLU A 69 -9.44 -2.76 19.59
CA GLU A 69 -10.79 -3.33 19.71
C GLU A 69 -10.90 -4.14 21.00
N GLY A 70 -11.24 -3.45 22.10
CA GLY A 70 -11.60 -4.09 23.38
C GLY A 70 -10.45 -4.63 24.22
N GLY A 71 -9.22 -4.10 24.05
CA GLY A 71 -8.04 -4.41 24.86
C GLY A 71 -6.75 -3.86 24.23
N ASP A 72 -5.59 -4.26 24.76
CA ASP A 72 -4.25 -3.77 24.36
C ASP A 72 -3.67 -4.46 23.10
N LEU A 73 -4.52 -5.05 22.25
CA LEU A 73 -4.09 -5.79 21.06
C LEU A 73 -4.42 -5.03 19.78
N CYS A 74 -3.39 -4.73 18.99
CA CYS A 74 -3.50 -4.19 17.64
C CYS A 74 -3.28 -5.29 16.59
N THR A 75 -3.89 -5.13 15.42
CA THR A 75 -3.78 -6.07 14.30
C THR A 75 -3.10 -5.39 13.12
N ILE A 76 -2.04 -6.01 12.58
CA ILE A 76 -1.34 -5.58 11.37
C ILE A 76 -1.34 -6.72 10.37
N LEU A 77 -1.65 -6.40 9.10
CA LEU A 77 -1.51 -7.34 8.00
C LEU A 77 -0.11 -7.24 7.39
N VAL A 78 0.51 -8.37 7.08
CA VAL A 78 1.74 -8.44 6.28
C VAL A 78 1.35 -8.86 4.87
N CYS A 79 1.54 -7.96 3.91
CA CYS A 79 1.07 -8.11 2.53
C CYS A 79 2.25 -8.21 1.59
N ARG A 80 2.21 -9.15 0.63
CA ARG A 80 3.12 -9.12 -0.52
C ARG A 80 2.54 -8.14 -1.55
N VAL A 81 3.24 -7.05 -1.81
CA VAL A 81 2.78 -5.94 -2.65
C VAL A 81 3.69 -5.82 -3.87
N CYS A 82 3.09 -5.87 -5.06
CA CYS A 82 3.79 -5.61 -6.33
C CYS A 82 3.84 -4.10 -6.56
N LEU A 83 4.97 -3.44 -6.30
CA LEU A 83 5.09 -1.99 -6.45
C LEU A 83 5.20 -1.56 -7.92
N GLY A 84 5.73 -2.43 -8.79
CA GLY A 84 6.06 -2.06 -10.16
C GLY A 84 7.04 -0.88 -10.22
N ASP A 85 7.03 -0.16 -11.34
CA ASP A 85 7.68 1.15 -11.42
C ASP A 85 6.94 2.19 -10.57
N HIS A 86 7.54 2.60 -9.46
CA HIS A 86 6.96 3.58 -8.54
C HIS A 86 7.40 5.01 -8.86
N HIS A 87 6.57 5.98 -8.51
CA HIS A 87 6.91 7.40 -8.53
C HIS A 87 7.27 7.87 -7.12
N HIS A 88 8.50 8.36 -6.94
CA HIS A 88 8.96 8.90 -5.66
C HIS A 88 8.58 10.38 -5.51
N PHE A 89 7.91 10.74 -4.42
CA PHE A 89 7.59 12.13 -4.08
C PHE A 89 8.34 12.53 -2.81
N ALA A 90 9.35 13.40 -2.96
CA ALA A 90 10.24 13.84 -1.89
C ALA A 90 9.90 15.22 -1.29
N ASP A 91 9.12 16.05 -2.00
CA ASP A 91 8.79 17.43 -1.60
C ASP A 91 7.40 17.55 -0.97
N GLU A 92 7.01 18.76 -0.53
CA GLU A 92 5.65 19.07 -0.07
C GLU A 92 4.61 18.46 -1.03
N VAL A 93 3.76 17.61 -0.44
CA VAL A 93 2.79 16.81 -1.18
C VAL A 93 1.87 17.75 -1.96
N ALA A 94 2.06 17.79 -3.28
CA ALA A 94 1.11 18.45 -4.17
C ALA A 94 -0.29 17.86 -3.98
N GLU A 95 -1.34 18.61 -4.29
CA GLU A 95 -2.71 18.08 -4.27
C GLU A 95 -2.76 16.68 -4.88
N TRP A 96 -3.27 15.68 -4.14
CA TRP A 96 -3.20 14.27 -4.55
C TRP A 96 -3.74 13.99 -5.96
N ARG A 97 -4.66 14.83 -6.44
CA ARG A 97 -5.19 14.76 -7.81
C ARG A 97 -4.11 14.96 -8.87
N LYS A 98 -3.16 15.87 -8.62
CA LYS A 98 -2.00 16.07 -9.48
C LYS A 98 -1.07 14.87 -9.45
N ILE A 99 -0.84 14.30 -8.26
CA ILE A 99 -0.02 13.09 -8.08
C ILE A 99 -0.56 11.93 -8.90
N LEU A 100 -1.86 11.63 -8.80
CA LEU A 100 -2.47 10.56 -9.58
C LEU A 100 -2.43 10.82 -11.09
N LYS A 101 -2.59 12.08 -11.50
CA LYS A 101 -2.43 12.47 -12.89
C LYS A 101 -1.01 12.21 -13.39
N ASP A 102 0.01 12.66 -12.65
CA ASP A 102 1.41 12.51 -13.01
C ASP A 102 1.82 11.03 -13.04
N VAL A 103 1.36 10.22 -12.08
CA VAL A 103 1.54 8.76 -12.05
C VAL A 103 0.96 8.12 -13.32
N GLY A 104 -0.25 8.49 -13.70
CA GLY A 104 -0.91 7.99 -14.91
C GLY A 104 -0.19 8.42 -16.20
N GLU A 105 0.19 9.68 -16.32
CA GLU A 105 0.88 10.22 -17.52
C GLU A 105 2.28 9.63 -17.69
N LEU A 106 2.97 9.32 -16.59
CA LEU A 106 4.30 8.71 -16.59
C LEU A 106 4.27 7.18 -16.67
N GLY A 107 3.09 6.55 -16.69
CA GLY A 107 2.95 5.10 -16.71
C GLY A 107 3.51 4.41 -15.47
N ARG A 108 3.39 5.05 -14.30
CA ARG A 108 3.85 4.51 -13.02
C ARG A 108 2.74 3.67 -12.38
N HIS A 109 3.14 2.66 -11.62
CA HIS A 109 2.25 1.67 -11.02
C HIS A 109 1.89 1.98 -9.56
N SER A 110 2.78 2.68 -8.85
CA SER A 110 2.58 3.04 -7.44
C SER A 110 3.24 4.37 -7.08
N VAL A 111 2.92 4.85 -5.88
CA VAL A 111 3.45 6.08 -5.30
C VAL A 111 4.30 5.71 -4.08
N LEU A 112 5.52 6.23 -4.03
CA LEU A 112 6.41 6.12 -2.88
C LEU A 112 6.54 7.50 -2.24
N GLY A 113 5.92 7.68 -1.08
CA GLY A 113 6.06 8.90 -0.29
C GLY A 113 7.32 8.86 0.59
N ASP A 114 7.91 10.03 0.82
CA ASP A 114 8.96 10.18 1.82
C ASP A 114 8.36 10.13 3.24
N ARG A 115 8.83 9.15 4.03
CA ARG A 115 8.42 8.96 5.41
C ARG A 115 8.69 10.19 6.28
N GLU A 116 9.78 10.93 6.05
CA GLU A 116 10.13 12.10 6.87
C GLU A 116 9.22 13.30 6.57
N ALA A 117 8.64 13.34 5.38
CA ALA A 117 7.64 14.33 4.99
C ALA A 117 6.24 13.99 5.51
N ALA A 118 5.97 12.72 5.84
CA ALA A 118 4.68 12.24 6.33
C ALA A 118 4.49 12.49 7.84
N LYS A 119 4.05 13.70 8.19
CA LYS A 119 3.65 14.07 9.57
C LYS A 119 2.20 13.74 9.87
#